data_AF-A0AAP0NQB1-F1
#
_entry.id   AF-A0AAP0NQB1-F1
#
_cell.length_a   1.000
_cell.length_b   1.000
_cell.length_c   1.000
_cell.angle_alpha   90.00
_cell.angle_beta   90.00
_cell.angle_gamma   90.00
#
_symmetry.space_group_name_H-M   'P 1'
#
loop_
_entity.id
_entity.type
_entity.pdbx_description
1 polymer ?
#
loop_
_entity_poly.entity_id
_entity_poly.type
_entity_poly.pdbx_seq_one_letter_code
_entity_poly.pdbx_strand_id
1 'polypeptide(L)'
;MSTSATTPSTTLLIQCCYVLFVVVAVVGADFTSEMNLTWGGDRAKITQNGGLLQLSLDRASGSGFQSKQQYLFGKIDMQIKLVPGFQWTGHPFRVFRNSEGLGVPYPKSQPMRLYSSLWCADDWATRGGLVKTDWTHAPFTASYRAFKADACVYTNGRSSCSSSKATWWNQALDSNAVKKLKWVQQNYMIYNYCSDGKRFPGGFPPECALKM
;
A
#
# COMPACT_ATOMS: atom_id res chain seq x y z
N MET A 1 -18.73 -42.66 -77.22
CA MET A 1 -19.88 -42.59 -76.28
C MET A 1 -19.35 -42.81 -74.88
N SER A 2 -19.51 -41.80 -74.02
CA SER A 2 -19.69 -41.89 -72.55
C SER A 2 -18.58 -42.58 -71.74
N THR A 3 -17.95 -42.04 -70.70
CA THR A 3 -18.33 -40.99 -69.75
C THR A 3 -17.06 -40.46 -69.07
N SER A 4 -17.05 -39.17 -68.78
CA SER A 4 -16.13 -38.47 -67.89
C SER A 4 -16.39 -38.82 -66.43
N ALA A 5 -15.33 -39.07 -65.65
CA ALA A 5 -15.36 -39.06 -64.19
C ALA A 5 -14.25 -38.13 -63.67
N THR A 6 -14.68 -37.08 -63.01
CA THR A 6 -13.89 -35.99 -62.42
C THR A 6 -13.70 -36.22 -60.91
N THR A 7 -12.73 -35.50 -60.33
CA THR A 7 -12.51 -35.11 -58.91
C THR A 7 -11.40 -35.85 -58.12
N PRO A 8 -10.78 -35.20 -57.10
CA PRO A 8 -10.37 -33.80 -57.02
C PRO A 8 -8.92 -33.61 -56.50
N SER A 9 -8.42 -32.38 -56.70
CA SER A 9 -7.13 -31.85 -56.25
C SER A 9 -7.06 -31.75 -54.73
N THR A 10 -5.94 -32.17 -54.15
CA THR A 10 -5.62 -32.11 -52.72
C THR A 10 -5.42 -30.66 -52.27
N THR A 11 -6.46 -30.04 -51.74
CA THR A 11 -6.36 -28.77 -51.00
C THR A 11 -5.66 -28.99 -49.67
N LEU A 12 -4.44 -28.49 -49.57
CA LEU A 12 -3.64 -28.41 -48.36
C LEU A 12 -4.33 -27.45 -47.37
N LEU A 13 -5.02 -27.97 -46.35
CA LEU A 13 -5.56 -27.16 -45.27
C LEU A 13 -4.40 -26.70 -44.38
N ILE A 14 -3.93 -25.47 -44.62
CA ILE A 14 -3.14 -24.71 -43.66
C ILE A 14 -4.05 -24.44 -42.47
N GLN A 15 -3.96 -25.30 -41.46
CA GLN A 15 -4.58 -25.06 -40.17
C GLN A 15 -3.82 -23.90 -39.51
N CYS A 16 -4.29 -22.69 -39.80
CA CYS A 16 -3.99 -21.52 -38.99
C CYS A 16 -4.52 -21.78 -37.58
N CYS A 17 -3.71 -22.43 -36.75
CA CYS A 17 -3.84 -22.35 -35.30
C CYS A 17 -3.66 -20.88 -34.92
N TYR A 18 -4.75 -20.13 -34.96
CA TYR A 18 -4.89 -18.91 -34.19
C TYR A 18 -4.78 -19.32 -32.73
N VAL A 19 -3.55 -19.37 -32.22
CA VAL A 19 -3.31 -19.32 -30.79
C VAL A 19 -3.77 -17.93 -30.39
N LEU A 20 -5.02 -17.85 -29.91
CA LEU A 20 -5.57 -16.66 -29.29
C LEU A 20 -4.73 -16.44 -28.02
N PHE A 21 -3.61 -15.72 -28.17
CA PHE A 21 -2.96 -15.09 -27.04
C PHE A 21 -3.97 -14.09 -26.49
N VAL A 22 -4.80 -14.53 -25.56
CA VAL A 22 -5.53 -13.63 -24.68
C VAL A 22 -4.44 -12.95 -23.87
N VAL A 23 -3.96 -11.82 -24.38
CA VAL A 23 -3.19 -10.88 -23.58
C VAL A 23 -4.18 -10.38 -22.55
N VAL A 24 -4.23 -11.05 -21.39
CA VAL A 24 -4.81 -10.46 -20.20
C VAL A 24 -3.89 -9.30 -19.89
N ALA A 25 -4.22 -8.11 -20.41
CA ALA A 25 -3.59 -6.90 -19.97
C ALA A 25 -3.83 -6.85 -18.46
N VAL A 26 -2.78 -7.09 -17.68
CA VAL A 26 -2.79 -6.73 -16.28
C VAL A 26 -2.90 -5.22 -16.28
N VAL A 27 -4.12 -4.70 -16.20
CA VAL A 27 -4.33 -3.28 -15.90
C VAL A 27 -3.82 -3.11 -14.48
N GLY A 28 -2.56 -2.71 -14.37
CA GLY A 28 -2.02 -2.20 -13.11
C GLY A 28 -2.92 -1.05 -12.66
N ALA A 29 -3.22 -0.98 -11.37
CA ALA A 29 -4.09 0.05 -10.84
C ALA A 29 -3.55 1.44 -11.25
N ASP A 30 -4.39 2.20 -11.93
CA ASP A 30 -4.11 3.56 -12.36
C ASP A 30 -4.41 4.49 -11.18
N PHE A 31 -3.42 5.30 -10.75
CA PHE A 31 -3.66 6.26 -9.68
C PHE A 31 -4.82 7.22 -10.00
N THR A 32 -5.11 7.47 -11.28
CA THR A 32 -6.24 8.29 -11.72
C THR A 32 -7.58 7.65 -11.36
N SER A 33 -7.71 6.32 -11.44
CA SER A 33 -8.94 5.61 -11.07
C SER A 33 -9.07 5.40 -9.57
N GLU A 34 -7.95 5.37 -8.83
CA GLU A 34 -7.93 4.99 -7.41
C GLU A 34 -7.81 6.15 -6.42
N MET A 35 -7.22 7.28 -6.80
CA MET A 35 -6.86 8.36 -5.88
C MET A 35 -7.53 9.69 -6.22
N ASN A 36 -7.82 10.47 -5.18
CA ASN A 36 -8.18 11.88 -5.27
C ASN A 36 -7.01 12.72 -4.73
N LEU A 37 -6.54 13.69 -5.52
CA LEU A 37 -5.60 14.70 -5.05
C LEU A 37 -6.35 15.67 -4.13
N THR A 38 -5.94 15.75 -2.86
CA THR A 38 -6.72 16.45 -1.83
C THR A 38 -6.30 17.91 -1.66
N TRP A 39 -5.00 18.19 -1.72
CA TRP A 39 -4.45 19.55 -1.70
C TRP A 39 -3.06 19.59 -2.36
N GLY A 40 -2.58 20.81 -2.64
CA GLY A 40 -1.24 21.06 -3.18
C GLY A 40 -1.23 21.67 -4.59
N GLY A 41 -2.37 21.67 -5.28
CA GLY A 41 -2.46 22.16 -6.66
C GLY A 41 -1.47 21.44 -7.56
N ASP A 42 -0.61 22.19 -8.25
CA ASP A 42 0.47 21.62 -9.08
C ASP A 42 1.53 20.83 -8.29
N ARG A 43 1.48 20.79 -6.97
CA ARG A 43 2.40 19.98 -6.16
C ARG A 43 2.00 18.52 -6.05
N ALA A 44 0.77 18.17 -6.40
CA ALA A 44 0.32 16.80 -6.52
C ALA A 44 0.03 16.52 -7.99
N LYS A 45 0.70 15.53 -8.60
CA LYS A 45 0.49 15.19 -10.01
C LYS A 45 0.42 13.69 -10.22
N ILE A 46 -0.47 13.29 -11.10
CA ILE A 46 -0.55 11.93 -11.64
C ILE A 46 -0.07 12.01 -13.09
N THR A 47 0.96 11.24 -13.43
CA THR A 47 1.62 11.25 -14.74
C THR A 47 1.84 9.83 -15.24
N GLN A 48 2.40 9.68 -16.45
CA GLN A 48 2.66 8.37 -17.08
C GLN A 48 1.39 7.51 -17.21
N ASN A 49 0.29 8.11 -17.69
CA ASN A 49 -1.03 7.49 -17.77
C ASN A 49 -1.46 6.87 -16.42
N GLY A 50 -1.13 7.62 -15.36
CA GLY A 50 -1.31 7.32 -13.95
C GLY A 50 -0.62 6.08 -13.38
N GLY A 51 0.47 5.65 -14.01
CA GLY A 51 1.46 4.77 -13.39
C GLY A 51 2.41 5.45 -12.39
N LEU A 52 2.37 6.78 -12.27
CA LEU A 52 3.20 7.56 -11.35
C LEU A 52 2.40 8.68 -10.68
N LEU A 53 2.38 8.68 -9.35
CA LEU A 53 1.90 9.82 -8.56
C LEU A 53 3.10 10.49 -7.88
N GLN A 54 3.20 11.81 -7.97
CA GLN A 54 4.24 12.60 -7.30
C GLN A 54 3.63 13.65 -6.38
N LEU A 55 4.21 13.77 -5.20
CA LEU A 55 3.95 14.83 -4.24
C LEU A 55 5.22 15.68 -4.11
N SER A 56 5.07 17.01 -4.13
CA SER A 56 6.13 17.94 -3.82
C SER A 56 5.79 18.83 -2.61
N LEU A 57 6.85 19.31 -1.98
CA LEU A 57 6.82 20.24 -0.85
C LEU A 57 7.82 21.35 -1.09
N ASP A 58 7.33 22.58 -1.01
CA ASP A 58 8.13 23.80 -1.03
C ASP A 58 7.70 24.70 0.14
N ARG A 59 8.32 25.87 0.26
CA ARG A 59 8.04 26.79 1.37
C ARG A 59 6.59 27.29 1.37
N ALA A 60 5.92 27.28 0.23
CA ALA A 60 4.54 27.74 0.12
C ALA A 60 3.53 26.67 0.55
N SER A 61 3.73 25.40 0.17
CA SER A 61 2.84 24.32 0.60
C SER A 61 3.42 22.94 0.41
N GLY A 62 2.84 21.98 1.13
CA GLY A 62 2.95 20.57 0.83
C GLY A 62 1.88 20.10 -0.16
N SER A 63 1.67 18.79 -0.17
CA SER A 63 0.67 18.16 -1.03
C SER A 63 0.20 16.84 -0.44
N GLY A 64 -0.96 16.36 -0.90
CA GLY A 64 -1.51 15.10 -0.43
C GLY A 64 -2.56 14.50 -1.35
N PHE A 65 -2.83 13.21 -1.12
CA PHE A 65 -3.89 12.48 -1.78
C PHE A 65 -4.59 11.53 -0.81
N GLN A 66 -5.77 11.06 -1.22
CA GLN A 66 -6.50 10.01 -0.54
C GLN A 66 -7.06 8.98 -1.53
N SER A 67 -7.33 7.75 -1.09
CA SER A 67 -8.07 6.79 -1.90
C SER A 67 -9.51 7.26 -2.14
N LYS A 68 -10.03 6.98 -3.34
CA LYS A 68 -11.45 7.19 -3.70
C LYS A 68 -12.38 6.22 -2.99
N GLN A 69 -11.89 5.04 -2.64
CA GLN A 69 -12.65 4.03 -1.91
C GLN A 69 -12.32 4.08 -0.41
N GLN A 70 -13.26 3.62 0.41
CA GLN A 70 -13.05 3.29 1.82
C GLN A 70 -12.89 1.78 1.94
N TYR A 71 -12.06 1.34 2.89
CA TYR A 71 -11.78 -0.06 3.13
C TYR A 71 -11.97 -0.38 4.61
N LEU A 72 -12.55 -1.54 4.92
CA LEU A 72 -12.68 -1.99 6.31
C LEU A 72 -11.48 -2.86 6.74
N PHE A 73 -11.09 -3.80 5.88
CA PHE A 73 -9.92 -4.66 6.05
C PHE A 73 -9.17 -4.71 4.72
N GLY A 74 -7.85 -4.90 4.73
CA GLY A 74 -7.11 -4.90 3.49
C GLY A 74 -5.60 -5.02 3.66
N LYS A 75 -4.96 -5.42 2.56
CA LYS A 75 -3.52 -5.33 2.34
C LYS A 75 -3.33 -4.26 1.28
N ILE A 76 -2.64 -3.20 1.68
CA ILE A 76 -2.29 -2.09 0.82
C ILE A 76 -0.79 -2.17 0.55
N ASP A 77 -0.44 -2.42 -0.70
CA ASP A 77 0.93 -2.41 -1.18
C ASP A 77 1.15 -1.16 -2.05
N MET A 78 2.25 -0.45 -1.83
CA MET A 78 2.61 0.73 -2.62
C MET A 78 4.13 0.90 -2.62
N GLN A 79 4.71 1.20 -3.77
CA GLN A 79 6.12 1.56 -3.86
C GLN A 79 6.27 3.06 -3.63
N ILE A 80 7.14 3.42 -2.69
CA ILE A 80 7.43 4.82 -2.35
C ILE A 80 8.92 5.04 -2.56
N LYS A 81 9.26 5.99 -3.43
CA LYS A 81 10.60 6.55 -3.53
C LYS A 81 10.62 7.87 -2.80
N LEU A 82 11.26 7.87 -1.63
CA LEU A 82 11.53 9.06 -0.83
C LEU A 82 12.72 9.85 -1.42
N VAL A 83 13.01 10.98 -0.78
CA VAL A 83 14.32 11.65 -0.86
C VAL A 83 15.40 10.60 -0.53
N PRO A 84 16.49 10.49 -1.31
CA PRO A 84 17.38 9.32 -1.35
C PRO A 84 17.90 8.86 0.03
N GLY A 85 18.06 7.53 0.22
CA GLY A 85 18.80 6.99 1.37
C GLY A 85 18.40 5.61 1.91
N PHE A 86 17.27 5.01 1.49
CA PHE A 86 16.82 3.72 2.05
C PHE A 86 15.90 2.93 1.10
N GLN A 87 15.99 1.59 1.14
CA GLN A 87 15.07 0.67 0.46
C GLN A 87 14.64 -0.43 1.44
N TRP A 88 13.33 -0.63 1.62
CA TRP A 88 12.78 -1.70 2.45
C TRP A 88 12.19 -2.82 1.59
N THR A 89 12.47 -4.08 1.94
CA THR A 89 12.11 -5.25 1.13
C THR A 89 10.91 -6.04 1.68
N GLY A 90 9.98 -5.38 2.36
CA GLY A 90 8.70 -5.97 2.78
C GLY A 90 8.75 -6.90 4.00
N HIS A 91 9.81 -6.84 4.81
CA HIS A 91 9.85 -7.57 6.09
C HIS A 91 8.87 -6.95 7.12
N PRO A 92 8.26 -7.74 8.00
CA PRO A 92 7.45 -7.20 9.10
C PRO A 92 8.35 -6.45 10.09
N PHE A 93 7.94 -5.26 10.51
CA PHE A 93 8.63 -4.46 11.53
C PHE A 93 7.75 -4.14 12.76
N ARG A 94 6.42 -4.28 12.63
CA ARG A 94 5.46 -4.16 13.73
C ARG A 94 4.21 -5.00 13.47
N VAL A 95 3.64 -5.55 14.54
CA VAL A 95 2.29 -6.11 14.57
C VAL A 95 1.55 -5.47 15.75
N PHE A 96 0.31 -5.04 15.52
CA PHE A 96 -0.60 -4.60 16.55
C PHE A 96 -1.80 -5.56 16.57
N ARG A 97 -1.96 -6.32 17.65
CA ARG A 97 -2.98 -7.37 17.74
C ARG A 97 -4.29 -6.80 18.27
N ASN A 98 -5.42 -7.35 17.83
CA ASN A 98 -6.70 -7.08 18.47
C ASN A 98 -6.67 -7.59 19.91
N SER A 99 -6.69 -6.64 20.85
CA SER A 99 -6.59 -6.87 22.29
C SER A 99 -7.77 -6.23 23.03
N GLU A 100 -8.94 -6.17 22.37
CA GLU A 100 -10.18 -5.64 22.96
C GLU A 100 -10.58 -6.37 24.24
N GLY A 101 -10.23 -7.66 24.38
CA GLY A 101 -10.42 -8.41 25.63
C GLY A 101 -9.62 -7.87 26.82
N LEU A 102 -8.61 -7.04 26.58
CA LEU A 102 -7.85 -6.30 27.59
C LEU A 102 -8.28 -4.82 27.68
N GLY A 103 -9.37 -4.44 27.03
CA GLY A 103 -9.87 -3.06 26.99
C GLY A 103 -9.16 -2.14 25.99
N VAL A 104 -8.29 -2.67 25.11
CA VAL A 104 -7.57 -1.86 24.11
C VAL A 104 -8.41 -1.70 22.84
N PRO A 105 -8.77 -0.48 22.42
CA PRO A 105 -9.53 -0.26 21.19
C PRO A 105 -8.81 -0.80 19.94
N TYR A 106 -9.58 -1.36 19.00
CA TYR A 106 -9.05 -1.89 17.75
C TYR A 106 -9.91 -1.48 16.55
N PRO A 107 -9.30 -1.07 15.40
CA PRO A 107 -10.05 -0.61 14.24
C PRO A 107 -10.70 -1.79 13.48
N LYS A 108 -11.88 -2.23 13.94
CA LYS A 108 -12.63 -3.34 13.32
C LYS A 108 -13.93 -2.96 12.61
N SER A 109 -14.49 -1.80 12.92
CA SER A 109 -15.86 -1.43 12.48
C SER A 109 -15.93 -0.10 11.75
N GLN A 110 -14.86 0.70 11.77
CA GLN A 110 -14.83 2.00 11.10
C GLN A 110 -14.09 1.85 9.77
N PRO A 111 -14.77 2.03 8.61
CA PRO A 111 -14.11 2.06 7.32
C PRO A 111 -13.10 3.21 7.25
N MET A 112 -11.94 2.96 6.65
CA MET A 112 -10.85 3.94 6.54
C MET A 112 -10.48 4.20 5.08
N ARG A 113 -9.94 5.38 4.80
CA ARG A 113 -9.29 5.69 3.52
C ARG A 113 -7.78 5.59 3.67
N LEU A 114 -7.10 5.26 2.58
CA LEU A 114 -5.68 5.48 2.46
C LEU A 114 -5.44 6.97 2.28
N TYR A 115 -4.44 7.51 2.98
CA TYR A 115 -3.94 8.85 2.78
C TYR A 115 -2.43 8.82 2.59
N SER A 116 -1.92 9.78 1.83
CA SER A 116 -0.50 10.11 1.84
C SER A 116 -0.32 11.61 1.68
N SER A 117 0.73 12.13 2.30
CA SER A 117 1.05 13.54 2.27
C SER A 117 2.55 13.77 2.37
N LEU A 118 2.99 14.88 1.81
CA LEU A 118 4.32 15.42 2.04
C LEU A 118 4.15 16.83 2.64
N TRP A 119 4.64 17.01 3.86
CA TRP A 119 4.46 18.23 4.64
C TRP A 119 5.66 18.49 5.56
N CYS A 120 5.82 19.75 5.97
CA CYS A 120 6.90 20.17 6.87
C CYS A 120 6.51 19.95 8.34
N ALA A 121 7.36 19.23 9.07
CA ALA A 121 7.15 18.85 10.47
C ALA A 121 8.34 19.26 11.35
N ASP A 122 8.82 20.49 11.17
CA ASP A 122 10.04 21.03 11.77
C ASP A 122 10.10 20.93 13.30
N ASP A 123 8.96 20.88 13.96
CA ASP A 123 8.91 20.85 15.42
C ASP A 123 9.24 19.47 16.02
N TRP A 124 9.27 18.41 15.21
CA TRP A 124 9.48 17.06 15.75
C TRP A 124 10.18 16.06 14.81
N ALA A 125 10.17 16.25 13.50
CA ALA A 125 10.57 15.21 12.54
C ALA A 125 12.05 14.80 12.63
N THR A 126 12.97 15.76 12.63
CA THR A 126 14.41 15.47 12.55
C THR A 126 15.10 15.82 13.87
N ARG A 127 15.72 14.80 14.49
CA ARG A 127 16.35 14.91 15.82
C ARG A 127 15.42 15.54 16.87
N GLY A 128 14.15 15.16 16.88
CA GLY A 128 13.14 15.70 17.80
C GLY A 128 12.86 17.20 17.60
N GLY A 129 13.04 17.71 16.37
CA GLY A 129 12.77 19.11 16.01
C GLY A 129 13.98 20.05 16.07
N LEU A 130 15.17 19.53 16.39
CA LEU A 130 16.41 20.31 16.46
C LEU A 130 16.96 20.69 15.08
N VAL A 131 16.65 19.92 14.04
CA VAL A 131 17.08 20.20 12.67
C VAL A 131 15.87 20.63 11.85
N LYS A 132 15.91 21.88 11.38
CA LYS A 132 14.85 22.51 10.59
C LYS A 132 15.02 22.25 9.10
N THR A 133 13.94 22.38 8.35
CA THR A 133 13.93 22.19 6.90
C THR A 133 14.79 23.25 6.22
N ASP A 134 15.82 22.83 5.49
CA ASP A 134 16.59 23.72 4.64
C ASP A 134 15.88 23.89 3.29
N TRP A 135 15.08 24.95 3.19
CA TRP A 135 14.27 25.25 2.01
C TRP A 135 15.08 25.58 0.75
N THR A 136 16.41 25.75 0.84
CA THR A 136 17.25 25.92 -0.36
C THR A 136 17.29 24.65 -1.22
N HIS A 137 16.99 23.49 -0.64
CA HIS A 137 16.88 22.20 -1.35
C HIS A 137 15.47 21.88 -1.89
N ALA A 138 14.52 22.81 -1.76
CA ALA A 138 13.18 22.63 -2.31
C ALA A 138 13.19 22.70 -3.86
N PRO A 139 12.27 22.01 -4.55
CA PRO A 139 11.18 21.21 -4.00
C PRO A 139 11.61 19.81 -3.56
N PHE A 140 11.20 19.42 -2.36
CA PHE A 140 11.32 18.04 -1.91
C PHE A 140 10.26 17.20 -2.59
N THR A 141 10.63 16.07 -3.18
CA THR A 141 9.70 15.25 -3.97
C THR A 141 9.64 13.81 -3.46
N ALA A 142 8.43 13.30 -3.27
CA ALA A 142 8.13 11.89 -3.03
C ALA A 142 7.37 11.31 -4.22
N SER A 143 7.76 10.12 -4.68
CA SER A 143 7.16 9.45 -5.83
C SER A 143 6.54 8.12 -5.44
N TYR A 144 5.37 7.83 -5.98
CA TYR A 144 4.54 6.66 -5.67
C TYR A 144 4.26 5.86 -6.94
N ARG A 145 4.38 4.54 -6.84
CA ARG A 145 4.17 3.59 -7.93
C ARG A 145 3.50 2.31 -7.43
N ALA A 146 3.00 1.51 -8.38
CA ALA A 146 2.56 0.14 -8.17
C ALA A 146 1.60 0.00 -6.98
N PHE A 147 0.61 0.89 -6.89
CA PHE A 147 -0.44 0.78 -5.90
C PHE A 147 -1.23 -0.51 -6.14
N LYS A 148 -1.46 -1.27 -5.07
CA LYS A 148 -2.30 -2.46 -5.09
C LYS A 148 -3.07 -2.53 -3.77
N ALA A 149 -4.38 -2.61 -3.87
CA ALA A 149 -5.26 -2.88 -2.75
C ALA A 149 -5.93 -4.23 -2.95
N ASP A 150 -5.56 -5.20 -2.13
CA ASP A 150 -6.36 -6.40 -1.90
C ASP A 150 -7.15 -6.14 -0.62
N ALA A 151 -8.37 -5.63 -0.76
CA ALA A 151 -9.08 -5.05 0.37
C ALA A 151 -10.61 -5.14 0.24
N CYS A 152 -11.27 -5.14 1.40
CA CYS A 152 -12.71 -5.11 1.52
C CYS A 152 -13.21 -3.68 1.43
N VAL A 153 -13.64 -3.34 0.21
CA VAL A 153 -14.27 -2.07 -0.13
C VAL A 153 -15.57 -1.91 0.65
N TYR A 154 -15.75 -0.73 1.24
CA TYR A 154 -16.97 -0.37 1.95
C TYR A 154 -17.80 0.62 1.12
N THR A 155 -18.96 0.16 0.65
CA THR A 155 -19.89 0.94 -0.20
C THR A 155 -21.33 0.69 0.24
N ASN A 156 -22.18 1.72 0.16
CA ASN A 156 -23.61 1.63 0.50
C ASN A 156 -23.89 0.99 1.87
N GLY A 157 -23.07 1.31 2.88
CA GLY A 157 -23.23 0.79 4.24
C GLY A 157 -22.86 -0.69 4.40
N ARG A 158 -22.20 -1.30 3.41
CA ARG A 158 -21.81 -2.72 3.44
C ARG A 158 -20.36 -2.89 3.05
N SER A 159 -19.69 -3.83 3.71
CA SER A 159 -18.34 -4.26 3.34
C SER A 159 -18.42 -5.36 2.28
N SER A 160 -17.51 -5.36 1.30
CA SER A 160 -17.38 -6.45 0.33
C SER A 160 -16.80 -7.73 0.93
N CYS A 161 -16.31 -7.69 2.17
CA CYS A 161 -15.90 -8.87 2.93
C CYS A 161 -17.10 -9.81 3.16
N SER A 162 -16.95 -11.08 2.78
CA SER A 162 -17.88 -12.15 3.14
C SER A 162 -17.26 -13.08 4.18
N SER A 163 -18.00 -13.41 5.24
CA SER A 163 -17.58 -14.35 6.29
C SER A 163 -17.28 -15.75 5.77
N SER A 164 -17.81 -16.11 4.59
CA SER A 164 -17.59 -17.39 3.91
C SER A 164 -16.26 -17.50 3.14
N LYS A 165 -15.43 -16.45 3.12
CA LYS A 165 -14.11 -16.46 2.47
C LYS A 165 -13.05 -16.06 3.48
N ALA A 166 -12.71 -16.94 4.43
CA ALA A 166 -11.52 -16.74 5.26
C ALA A 166 -10.25 -16.90 4.39
N THR A 167 -9.80 -15.81 3.79
CA THR A 167 -8.61 -15.74 2.93
C THR A 167 -7.43 -15.14 3.71
N TRP A 168 -6.46 -14.56 3.01
CA TRP A 168 -5.18 -14.04 3.53
C TRP A 168 -5.29 -13.01 4.66
N TRP A 169 -6.43 -12.33 4.86
CA TRP A 169 -6.57 -11.30 5.90
C TRP A 169 -6.79 -11.84 7.32
N ASN A 170 -7.09 -13.13 7.48
CA ASN A 170 -7.21 -13.82 8.77
C ASN A 170 -5.99 -14.70 9.08
N GLN A 171 -4.79 -14.25 8.72
CA GLN A 171 -3.54 -15.00 8.94
C GLN A 171 -2.69 -14.40 10.05
N ALA A 172 -2.12 -15.28 10.88
CA ALA A 172 -1.05 -14.92 11.80
C ALA A 172 0.30 -14.94 11.09
N LEU A 173 1.27 -14.19 11.60
CA LEU A 173 2.65 -14.31 11.14
C LEU A 173 3.17 -15.72 11.41
N ASP A 174 3.81 -16.32 10.41
CA ASP A 174 4.52 -17.58 10.59
C ASP A 174 5.78 -17.40 11.45
N SER A 175 6.39 -18.51 11.86
CA SER A 175 7.57 -18.51 12.73
C SER A 175 8.78 -17.79 12.13
N ASN A 176 8.95 -17.82 10.81
CA ASN A 176 10.07 -17.14 10.14
C ASN A 176 9.82 -15.63 10.10
N ALA A 177 8.59 -15.20 9.80
CA ALA A 177 8.17 -13.81 9.84
C ALA A 177 8.33 -13.21 11.25
N VAL A 178 7.99 -13.98 12.30
CA VAL A 178 8.22 -13.56 13.71
C VAL A 178 9.72 -13.43 14.02
N LYS A 179 10.56 -14.36 13.59
CA LYS A 179 12.03 -14.25 13.78
C LYS A 179 12.59 -13.01 13.08
N LYS A 180 12.17 -12.75 11.84
CA LYS A 180 12.58 -11.55 11.09
C LYS A 180 12.10 -10.27 11.76
N LEU A 181 10.86 -10.23 12.24
CA LEU A 181 10.33 -9.11 13.00
C LEU A 181 11.18 -8.80 14.24
N LYS A 182 11.52 -9.84 15.03
CA LYS A 182 12.38 -9.69 16.20
C LYS A 182 13.76 -9.16 15.83
N TRP A 183 14.37 -9.70 14.77
CA TRP A 183 15.66 -9.22 14.28
C TRP A 183 15.60 -7.76 13.82
N VAL A 184 14.57 -7.35 13.09
CA VAL A 184 14.36 -5.95 12.69
C VAL A 184 14.24 -5.04 13.91
N GLN A 185 13.44 -5.44 14.89
CA GLN A 185 13.26 -4.66 16.11
C GLN A 185 14.55 -4.56 16.94
N GLN A 186 15.35 -5.63 17.02
CA GLN A 186 16.62 -5.61 17.76
C GLN A 186 17.69 -4.75 17.10
N ASN A 187 17.74 -4.69 15.77
CA ASN A 187 18.84 -4.05 15.04
C ASN A 187 18.51 -2.64 14.54
N TYR A 188 17.24 -2.30 14.33
CA TYR A 188 16.84 -1.04 13.67
C TYR A 188 15.82 -0.21 14.44
N MET A 189 15.21 -0.71 15.52
CA MET A 189 14.22 0.06 16.27
C MET A 189 14.90 1.02 17.25
N ILE A 190 14.78 2.32 16.98
CA ILE A 190 15.37 3.39 17.82
C ILE A 190 14.41 3.95 18.87
N TYR A 191 13.11 3.66 18.75
CA TYR A 191 12.09 4.13 19.69
C TYR A 191 10.95 3.10 19.77
N ASN A 192 10.48 2.85 20.99
CA ASN A 192 9.32 2.00 21.26
C ASN A 192 8.54 2.55 22.46
N TYR A 193 7.26 2.85 22.24
CA TYR A 193 6.38 3.40 23.27
C TYR A 193 6.13 2.42 24.43
N CYS A 194 6.21 1.11 24.19
CA CYS A 194 6.07 0.07 25.21
C CYS A 194 7.23 0.02 26.22
N SER A 195 8.32 0.74 25.95
CA SER A 195 9.48 0.86 26.85
C SER A 195 9.73 2.31 27.28
N ASP A 196 8.86 3.24 26.90
CA ASP A 196 9.00 4.66 27.23
C ASP A 196 8.34 4.96 28.59
N GLY A 197 9.09 4.77 29.67
CA GLY A 197 8.63 5.05 31.03
C GLY A 197 8.41 6.54 31.31
N LYS A 198 8.99 7.45 30.51
CA LYS A 198 8.75 8.89 30.66
C LYS A 198 7.37 9.26 30.14
N ARG A 199 6.97 8.68 29.01
CA ARG A 199 5.63 8.87 28.44
C ARG A 199 4.54 8.14 29.25
N PHE A 200 4.86 7.00 29.83
CA PHE A 200 3.93 6.17 30.59
C PHE A 200 4.40 5.92 32.03
N PRO A 201 4.44 6.96 32.90
CA PRO A 201 4.93 6.81 34.27
C PRO A 201 4.00 5.96 35.16
N GLY A 202 2.71 5.86 34.81
CA GLY A 202 1.70 5.08 35.53
C GLY A 202 1.58 3.61 35.11
N GLY A 203 2.47 3.13 34.25
CA GLY A 203 2.41 1.78 33.68
C GLY A 203 2.17 1.79 32.17
N PHE A 204 2.69 0.76 31.50
CA PHE A 204 2.64 0.65 30.04
C PHE A 204 1.24 0.26 29.53
N PRO A 205 0.90 0.63 28.28
CA PRO A 205 -0.33 0.18 27.65
C PRO A 205 -0.52 -1.34 27.70
N PRO A 206 -1.75 -1.86 27.97
CA PRO A 206 -1.97 -3.29 28.23
C PRO A 206 -1.49 -4.22 27.09
N GLU A 207 -1.57 -3.77 25.84
CA GLU A 207 -1.14 -4.55 24.68
C GLU A 207 0.37 -4.79 24.65
N CYS A 208 1.17 -3.97 25.35
CA CYS A 208 2.62 -4.12 25.42
C CYS A 208 3.07 -5.37 26.19
N ALA A 209 2.21 -5.91 27.06
CA ALA A 209 2.49 -7.15 27.79
C ALA A 209 2.32 -8.41 26.92
N LEU A 210 1.67 -8.27 25.75
CA LEU A 210 1.45 -9.37 24.81
C LEU A 210 2.76 -9.68 24.08
N LYS A 211 3.51 -10.66 24.62
CA LYS A 211 4.73 -11.15 23.96
C LYS A 211 4.40 -11.78 22.60
N MET A 212 5.26 -11.50 21.61
CA MET A 212 5.27 -12.19 20.31
C MET A 212 6.13 -13.44 20.32
#